data_AF-A0ABD0N375-F1
#
_entry.id   AF-A0ABD0N375-F1
#
_cell.length_a   1.000
_cell.length_b   1.000
_cell.length_c   1.000
_cell.angle_alpha   90.00
_cell.angle_beta   90.00
_cell.angle_gamma   90.00
#
_symmetry.space_group_name_H-M   'P 1'
#
loop_
_entity.id
_entity.type
_entity.pdbx_description
1 polymer ?
#
loop_
_entity_poly.entity_id
_entity_poly.type
_entity_poly.pdbx_seq_one_letter_code
_entity_poly.pdbx_strand_id
1 'polypeptide(L)'
;MLGFNYTFAHLCLLDDSKSCIVDDILRVLEEMRSARASNRSVPPLRYPITKLKDGREAYIGHQLGGVLAGGGRDGVRSARALQLTYYLQAASPLNEVVAATWELLFCKELENFGKAHPELSLYPFTSSSLQRDFQRTSRVSERPLLFSLAVCLSLAMLCCSMRDCVRTKPWLGLLALVTVSLATLTSAGIFNLTGGKYNSTYLGIPFVML
;
A
#
# COMPACT_ATOMS: atom_id res chain seq x y z
N MET A 1 12.06 -18.74 23.79
CA MET A 1 11.66 -19.20 22.44
C MET A 1 12.63 -18.58 21.45
N LEU A 2 13.51 -19.37 20.83
CA LEU A 2 14.43 -18.88 19.80
C LEU A 2 13.62 -18.62 18.53
N GLY A 3 13.35 -17.35 18.24
CA GLY A 3 12.69 -16.94 16.99
C GLY A 3 13.64 -17.13 15.81
N PHE A 4 13.13 -17.64 14.69
CA PHE A 4 13.89 -17.74 13.45
C PHE A 4 14.07 -16.34 12.84
N ASN A 5 15.29 -16.00 12.42
CA ASN A 5 15.58 -14.70 11.82
C ASN A 5 15.37 -14.79 10.30
N TYR A 6 14.26 -14.23 9.82
CA TYR A 6 13.91 -14.22 8.40
C TYR A 6 14.67 -13.13 7.66
N THR A 7 15.33 -13.50 6.57
CA THR A 7 15.95 -12.55 5.62
C THR A 7 15.22 -12.59 4.29
N PHE A 8 15.49 -11.63 3.41
CA PHE A 8 14.89 -11.60 2.07
C PHE A 8 15.09 -12.91 1.30
N ALA A 9 16.25 -13.57 1.45
CA ALA A 9 16.51 -14.85 0.79
C ALA A 9 15.54 -15.98 1.18
N HIS A 10 14.89 -15.88 2.35
CA HIS A 10 13.88 -16.85 2.81
C HIS A 10 12.46 -16.50 2.37
N LEU A 11 12.23 -15.25 1.95
CA LEU A 11 10.91 -14.71 1.62
C LEU A 11 10.75 -14.39 0.14
N CYS A 12 11.84 -14.35 -0.62
CA CYS A 12 11.82 -13.99 -2.02
C CYS A 12 11.05 -15.00 -2.87
N LEU A 13 10.49 -14.51 -3.98
CA LEU A 13 9.95 -15.42 -5.00
C LEU A 13 11.12 -16.16 -5.67
N LEU A 14 11.04 -17.48 -5.68
CA LEU A 14 12.05 -18.34 -6.27
C LEU A 14 11.78 -18.54 -7.76
N ASP A 15 12.85 -18.46 -8.55
CA ASP A 15 12.90 -18.84 -9.96
C ASP A 15 13.01 -20.37 -10.13
N ASP A 16 12.89 -20.86 -11.36
CA ASP A 16 13.07 -22.29 -11.69
C ASP A 16 14.44 -22.83 -11.23
N SER A 17 15.44 -21.94 -11.15
CA SER A 17 16.79 -22.20 -10.65
C SER A 17 16.91 -22.24 -9.12
N LYS A 18 15.80 -22.08 -8.38
CA LYS A 18 15.76 -21.90 -6.91
C LYS A 18 16.54 -20.67 -6.40
N SER A 19 16.71 -19.66 -7.24
CA SER A 19 17.30 -18.38 -6.86
C SER A 19 16.22 -17.31 -6.72
N CYS A 20 16.46 -16.26 -5.92
CA CYS A 20 15.51 -15.16 -5.79
C CYS A 20 15.39 -14.40 -7.11
N ILE A 21 14.15 -14.15 -7.55
CA ILE A 21 13.87 -13.26 -8.67
C ILE A 21 14.12 -11.82 -8.23
N VAL A 22 15.04 -11.15 -8.93
CA VAL A 22 15.40 -9.75 -8.71
C VAL A 22 15.52 -9.05 -10.05
N ASP A 23 15.20 -7.76 -10.08
CA ASP A 23 15.28 -6.92 -11.28
C ASP A 23 16.65 -6.96 -11.96
N ASP A 24 16.66 -7.16 -13.28
CA ASP A 24 17.89 -7.25 -14.08
C ASP A 24 18.76 -5.99 -14.01
N ILE A 25 18.18 -4.81 -13.78
CA ILE A 25 18.96 -3.57 -13.58
C ILE A 25 19.90 -3.67 -12.38
N LEU A 26 19.55 -4.45 -11.34
CA LEU A 26 20.41 -4.61 -10.17
C LEU A 26 21.71 -5.34 -10.57
N ARG A 27 21.59 -6.37 -11.41
CA ARG A 27 22.75 -7.12 -11.93
C ARG A 27 23.66 -6.22 -12.76
N VAL A 28 23.08 -5.34 -13.57
CA VAL A 28 23.81 -4.32 -14.34
C VAL A 28 24.52 -3.33 -13.41
N LEU A 29 23.85 -2.84 -12.38
CA LEU A 29 24.43 -1.88 -11.43
C LEU A 29 25.59 -2.49 -10.62
N GLU A 30 25.44 -3.74 -10.17
CA GLU A 30 26.52 -4.49 -9.53
C GLU A 30 27.72 -4.68 -10.46
N GLU A 31 27.46 -4.99 -11.73
CA GLU A 31 28.50 -5.06 -12.74
C GLU A 31 29.21 -3.72 -12.92
N MET A 32 28.47 -2.61 -13.08
CA MET A 32 29.08 -1.29 -13.20
C MET A 32 29.90 -0.92 -11.97
N ARG A 33 29.42 -1.28 -10.77
CA ARG A 33 30.14 -1.09 -9.51
C ARG A 33 31.44 -1.89 -9.47
N SER A 34 31.41 -3.17 -9.86
CA SER A 34 32.59 -4.04 -9.89
C SER A 34 33.61 -3.60 -10.95
N ALA A 35 33.14 -3.19 -12.13
CA ALA A 35 33.99 -2.63 -13.19
C ALA A 35 34.69 -1.35 -12.72
N ARG A 36 33.96 -0.47 -12.05
CA ARG A 36 34.51 0.75 -11.44
C ARG A 36 35.50 0.46 -10.33
N ALA A 37 35.23 -0.51 -9.47
CA ALA A 37 36.16 -0.93 -8.42
C ALA A 37 37.46 -1.54 -9.00
N SER A 38 37.37 -2.18 -10.18
CA SER A 38 38.51 -2.75 -10.89
C SER A 38 39.17 -1.79 -11.90
N ASN A 39 38.80 -0.50 -11.92
CA ASN A 39 39.26 0.49 -12.92
C ASN A 39 39.09 0.05 -14.39
N ARG A 40 38.09 -0.79 -14.68
CA ARG A 40 37.74 -1.20 -16.04
C ARG A 40 36.71 -0.25 -16.65
N SER A 41 36.69 -0.16 -17.98
CA SER A 41 35.66 0.59 -18.69
C SER A 41 34.28 0.01 -18.41
N VAL A 42 33.38 0.85 -17.89
CA VAL A 42 31.99 0.47 -17.62
C VAL A 42 31.27 0.23 -18.96
N PRO A 43 30.62 -0.94 -19.15
CA PRO A 43 29.90 -1.22 -20.38
C PRO A 43 28.75 -0.22 -20.59
N PRO A 44 28.47 0.22 -21.83
CA PRO A 44 27.42 1.18 -22.09
C PRO A 44 26.05 0.54 -21.82
N LEU A 45 25.31 1.10 -20.87
CA LEU A 45 23.95 0.69 -20.54
C LEU A 45 23.00 1.08 -21.66
N ARG A 46 22.50 0.11 -22.43
CA ARG A 46 21.58 0.37 -23.53
C ARG A 46 20.13 0.48 -23.05
N TYR A 47 19.35 1.37 -23.66
CA TYR A 47 17.93 1.56 -23.35
C TYR A 47 17.08 1.47 -24.62
N PRO A 48 15.91 0.81 -24.59
CA PRO A 48 15.25 0.19 -23.43
C PRO A 48 15.68 -1.26 -23.15
N ILE A 49 16.47 -1.87 -24.03
CA ILE A 49 16.97 -3.24 -23.90
C ILE A 49 18.49 -3.21 -23.74
N THR A 50 18.99 -3.84 -22.68
CA THR A 50 20.42 -3.96 -22.39
C THR A 50 20.89 -5.40 -22.51
N LYS A 51 22.16 -5.59 -22.86
CA LYS A 51 22.78 -6.92 -22.90
C LYS A 51 23.50 -7.19 -21.58
N LEU A 52 23.08 -8.23 -20.88
CA LEU A 52 23.78 -8.74 -19.70
C LEU A 52 25.06 -9.49 -20.10
N LYS A 53 25.96 -9.67 -19.14
CA LYS A 53 27.15 -10.53 -19.26
C LYS A 53 26.86 -11.94 -19.76
N ASP A 54 25.70 -12.48 -19.37
CA ASP A 54 25.26 -13.83 -19.78
C ASP A 54 24.83 -13.90 -21.25
N GLY A 55 24.91 -12.79 -22.00
CA GLY A 55 24.44 -12.68 -23.38
C GLY A 55 22.93 -12.48 -23.52
N ARG A 56 22.19 -12.55 -22.41
CA ARG A 56 20.74 -12.33 -22.37
C ARG A 56 20.41 -10.85 -22.56
N GLU A 57 19.33 -10.58 -23.28
CA GLU A 57 18.77 -9.24 -23.45
C GLU A 57 17.72 -9.01 -22.37
N ALA A 58 17.89 -7.96 -21.58
CA ALA A 58 17.00 -7.58 -20.48
C ALA A 58 16.31 -6.25 -20.80
N TYR A 59 14.99 -6.20 -20.62
CA TYR A 59 14.18 -5.01 -20.84
C TYR A 59 14.13 -4.15 -19.56
N ILE A 60 14.81 -3.01 -19.58
CA ILE A 60 14.92 -2.08 -18.45
C ILE A 60 14.03 -0.84 -18.62
N GLY A 61 13.14 -0.84 -19.62
CA GLY A 61 12.29 0.30 -19.93
C GLY A 61 11.36 0.74 -18.79
N HIS A 62 10.91 -0.22 -17.98
CA HIS A 62 10.06 0.05 -16.80
C HIS A 62 10.86 0.44 -15.55
N GLN A 63 12.16 0.16 -15.53
CA GLN A 63 13.02 0.40 -14.36
C GLN A 63 13.64 1.79 -14.36
N LEU A 64 13.79 2.42 -15.53
CA LEU A 64 14.38 3.75 -15.66
C LEU A 64 13.36 4.79 -16.12
N GLY A 65 13.25 5.90 -15.38
CA GLY A 65 12.39 7.03 -15.71
C GLY A 65 13.18 8.27 -16.12
N GLY A 66 12.62 9.06 -17.05
CA GLY A 66 13.24 10.32 -17.50
C GLY A 66 14.62 10.13 -18.13
N VAL A 67 14.76 9.11 -18.98
CA VAL A 67 16.03 8.73 -19.61
C VAL A 67 16.43 9.73 -20.70
N LEU A 68 17.66 10.21 -20.61
CA LEU A 68 18.34 10.98 -21.66
C LEU A 68 19.34 10.07 -22.36
N ALA A 69 19.08 9.75 -23.62
CA ALA A 69 20.01 8.99 -24.45
C ALA A 69 21.22 9.85 -24.83
N GLY A 70 22.42 9.25 -24.81
CA GLY A 70 23.63 9.90 -25.31
C GLY A 70 23.60 9.98 -26.83
N GLY A 71 23.69 11.19 -27.41
CA GLY A 71 23.64 11.38 -28.85
C GLY A 71 24.57 10.43 -29.62
N GLY A 72 23.99 9.54 -30.42
CA GLY A 72 24.67 8.70 -31.42
C GLY A 72 25.05 7.28 -30.98
N ARG A 73 24.95 6.91 -29.70
CA ARG A 73 25.10 5.52 -29.24
C ARG A 73 23.93 5.21 -28.32
N ASP A 74 23.32 4.04 -28.45
CA ASP A 74 22.15 3.57 -27.67
C ASP A 74 22.32 3.55 -26.14
N GLY A 75 23.38 4.17 -25.60
CA GLY A 75 23.68 4.27 -24.18
C GLY A 75 22.88 5.36 -23.46
N VAL A 76 22.45 5.05 -22.24
CA VAL A 76 21.86 5.98 -21.28
C VAL A 76 22.94 6.96 -20.81
N ARG A 77 22.74 8.26 -21.03
CA ARG A 77 23.60 9.32 -20.49
C ARG A 77 23.18 9.71 -19.08
N SER A 78 21.88 9.81 -18.84
CA SER A 78 21.31 10.16 -17.54
C SER A 78 19.91 9.57 -17.41
N ALA A 79 19.50 9.24 -16.19
CA ALA A 79 18.13 8.86 -15.85
C ALA A 79 17.72 9.65 -14.61
N ARG A 80 16.46 10.10 -14.57
CA ARG A 80 15.92 10.92 -13.47
C ARG A 80 15.34 10.07 -12.33
N ALA A 81 14.86 8.87 -12.65
CA ALA A 81 14.28 7.96 -11.68
C ALA A 81 14.74 6.52 -11.93
N LEU A 82 14.86 5.75 -10.86
CA LEU A 82 15.13 4.32 -10.87
C LEU A 82 14.05 3.63 -10.02
N GLN A 83 13.41 2.62 -10.59
CA GLN A 83 12.46 1.76 -9.89
C GLN A 83 13.11 0.40 -9.65
N LEU A 84 13.03 -0.07 -8.40
CA LEU A 84 13.48 -1.39 -7.97
C LEU A 84 12.30 -2.15 -7.37
N THR A 85 12.14 -3.40 -7.78
CA THR A 85 11.03 -4.26 -7.40
C THR A 85 11.57 -5.51 -6.72
N TYR A 86 11.09 -5.77 -5.51
CA TYR A 86 11.43 -6.97 -4.73
C TYR A 86 10.21 -7.87 -4.63
N TYR A 87 10.30 -9.06 -5.22
CA TYR A 87 9.21 -10.03 -5.22
C TYR A 87 9.24 -10.88 -3.96
N LEU A 88 8.14 -10.87 -3.20
CA LEU A 88 7.95 -11.66 -1.98
C LEU A 88 6.95 -12.79 -2.22
N GLN A 89 7.17 -13.94 -1.57
CA GLN A 89 6.30 -15.11 -1.67
C GLN A 89 5.26 -15.13 -0.55
N ALA A 90 3.98 -15.09 -0.90
CA ALA A 90 2.85 -15.19 0.02
C ALA A 90 2.14 -16.56 -0.08
N ALA A 91 2.90 -17.66 -0.03
CA ALA A 91 2.35 -19.01 -0.25
C ALA A 91 1.64 -19.60 0.99
N SER A 92 1.96 -19.12 2.20
CA SER A 92 1.41 -19.63 3.45
C SER A 92 0.93 -18.47 4.33
N PRO A 93 -0.04 -18.69 5.24
CA PRO A 93 -0.51 -17.62 6.14
C PRO A 93 0.60 -17.11 7.06
N LEU A 94 1.56 -17.97 7.41
CA LEU A 94 2.75 -17.56 8.16
C LEU A 94 3.64 -16.65 7.30
N ASN A 95 3.89 -17.02 6.04
CA ASN A 95 4.70 -16.22 5.12
C ASN A 95 4.04 -14.87 4.84
N GLU A 96 2.71 -14.79 4.78
CA GLU A 96 1.99 -13.54 4.61
C GLU A 96 2.24 -12.58 5.78
N VAL A 97 2.17 -13.06 7.02
CA VAL A 97 2.45 -12.25 8.22
C VAL A 97 3.92 -11.81 8.25
N VAL A 98 4.84 -12.72 7.92
CA VAL A 98 6.28 -12.41 7.90
C VAL A 98 6.61 -11.44 6.78
N ALA A 99 6.03 -11.59 5.58
CA ALA A 99 6.21 -10.68 4.46
C ALA A 99 5.65 -9.28 4.78
N ALA A 100 4.45 -9.18 5.36
CA ALA A 100 3.89 -7.91 5.80
C ALA A 100 4.78 -7.21 6.86
N THR A 101 5.37 -7.99 7.76
CA THR A 101 6.33 -7.47 8.77
C THR A 101 7.63 -7.00 8.11
N TRP A 102 8.14 -7.75 7.13
CA TRP A 102 9.32 -7.37 6.36
C TRP A 102 9.09 -6.07 5.57
N GLU A 103 7.94 -5.92 4.91
CA GLU A 103 7.56 -4.70 4.20
C GLU A 103 7.50 -3.48 5.13
N LEU A 104 6.93 -3.65 6.34
CA LEU A 104 6.89 -2.59 7.36
C LEU A 104 8.30 -2.13 7.75
N LEU A 105 9.20 -3.07 8.03
CA LEU A 105 10.58 -2.78 8.42
C LEU A 105 11.37 -2.16 7.26
N PHE A 106 11.16 -2.65 6.04
CA PHE A 106 11.76 -2.11 4.82
C PHE A 106 11.38 -0.64 4.63
N CYS A 107 10.10 -0.29 4.74
CA CYS A 107 9.66 1.11 4.64
C CYS A 107 10.32 2.01 5.70
N LYS A 108 10.43 1.52 6.94
CA LYS A 108 11.05 2.27 8.04
C LYS A 108 12.55 2.49 7.80
N GLU A 109 13.24 1.47 7.29
CA GLU A 109 14.65 1.56 6.95
C GLU A 109 14.89 2.54 5.79
N LEU A 110 14.05 2.50 4.76
CA LEU A 110 14.10 3.45 3.65
C LEU A 110 13.84 4.89 4.10
N GLU A 111 12.92 5.11 5.04
CA GLU A 111 12.66 6.43 5.61
C GLU A 111 13.89 6.96 6.37
N ASN A 112 14.55 6.11 7.15
CA ASN A 112 15.78 6.47 7.86
C ASN A 112 16.93 6.76 6.89
N PHE A 113 17.08 5.92 5.85
CA PHE A 113 18.09 6.12 4.81
C PHE A 113 17.82 7.40 4.01
N GLY A 114 16.57 7.71 3.71
CA GLY A 114 16.17 8.98 3.07
C GLY A 114 16.47 10.21 3.93
N LYS A 115 16.30 10.12 5.26
CA LYS A 115 16.72 11.18 6.19
C LYS A 115 18.24 11.38 6.20
N ALA A 116 19.02 10.31 6.04
CA ALA A 116 20.48 10.38 5.97
C ALA A 116 20.99 10.93 4.62
N HIS A 117 20.22 10.76 3.54
CA HIS A 117 20.59 11.16 2.19
C HIS A 117 19.51 12.05 1.53
N PRO A 118 19.42 13.34 1.91
CA PRO A 118 18.37 14.24 1.42
C PRO A 118 18.46 14.53 -0.09
N GLU A 119 19.62 14.26 -0.70
CA GLU A 119 19.85 14.36 -2.15
C GLU A 119 19.00 13.33 -2.95
N LEU A 120 18.53 12.25 -2.30
CA LEU A 120 17.81 11.15 -2.91
C LEU A 120 16.35 11.13 -2.45
N SER A 121 15.42 11.38 -3.38
CA SER A 121 13.99 11.21 -3.12
C SER A 121 13.61 9.73 -3.25
N LEU A 122 13.28 9.08 -2.13
CA LEU A 122 12.90 7.68 -2.07
C LEU A 122 11.40 7.53 -1.82
N TYR A 123 10.75 6.67 -2.60
CA TYR A 123 9.33 6.41 -2.51
C TYR A 123 9.08 4.90 -2.37
N PRO A 124 9.07 4.37 -1.13
CA PRO A 124 8.73 2.98 -0.91
C PRO A 124 7.25 2.73 -1.24
N PHE A 125 6.98 1.69 -2.03
CA PHE A 125 5.64 1.20 -2.30
C PHE A 125 5.61 -0.30 -1.98
N THR A 126 4.65 -0.74 -1.16
CA THR A 126 4.52 -2.14 -0.76
C THR A 126 3.08 -2.61 -0.86
N SER A 127 2.88 -3.93 -0.93
CA SER A 127 1.54 -4.52 -1.07
C SER A 127 0.66 -4.22 0.16
N SER A 128 1.26 -4.23 1.36
CA SER A 128 0.56 -3.95 2.62
C SER A 128 0.31 -2.47 2.87
N SER A 129 1.02 -1.57 2.17
CA SER A 129 0.91 -0.11 2.41
C SER A 129 -0.50 0.38 2.09
N LEU A 130 -1.09 -0.06 0.98
CA LEU A 130 -2.45 0.29 0.60
C LEU A 130 -3.46 -0.17 1.66
N GLN A 131 -3.40 -1.43 2.10
CA GLN A 131 -4.28 -1.93 3.15
C GLN A 131 -4.13 -1.14 4.45
N ARG A 132 -2.90 -0.81 4.84
CA ARG A 132 -2.62 -0.02 6.04
C ARG A 132 -3.16 1.40 5.95
N ASP A 133 -3.00 2.06 4.81
CA ASP A 133 -3.51 3.40 4.59
C ASP A 133 -5.04 3.41 4.60
N PHE A 134 -5.69 2.37 4.04
CA PHE A 134 -7.12 2.18 4.17
C PHE A 134 -7.56 1.98 5.63
N GLN A 135 -6.88 1.12 6.39
CA GLN A 135 -7.20 0.88 7.81
C GLN A 135 -6.97 2.14 8.67
N ARG A 136 -5.91 2.89 8.38
CA ARG A 136 -5.60 4.16 9.04
C ARG A 136 -6.67 5.19 8.76
N THR A 137 -7.08 5.34 7.51
CA THR A 137 -8.15 6.28 7.11
C THR A 137 -9.48 5.91 7.75
N SER A 138 -9.81 4.60 7.80
CA SER A 138 -11.00 4.08 8.47
C SER A 138 -11.04 4.47 9.96
N ARG A 139 -9.94 4.22 10.71
CA ARG A 139 -9.85 4.61 12.13
C ARG A 139 -9.90 6.11 12.36
N VAL A 140 -9.26 6.90 11.48
CA VAL A 140 -9.31 8.37 11.59
C VAL A 140 -10.73 8.88 11.35
N SER A 141 -11.49 8.21 10.50
CA SER A 141 -12.90 8.54 10.20
C SER A 141 -13.87 8.22 11.34
N GLU A 142 -13.51 7.33 12.28
CA GLU A 142 -14.40 6.93 13.40
C GLU A 142 -14.86 8.11 14.27
N ARG A 143 -13.94 9.02 14.62
CA ARG A 143 -14.27 10.20 15.43
C ARG A 143 -15.22 11.18 14.76
N PRO A 144 -14.94 11.67 13.53
CA PRO A 144 -15.89 12.52 12.83
C PRO A 144 -17.20 11.80 12.53
N LEU A 145 -17.17 10.47 12.34
CA LEU A 145 -18.37 9.65 12.13
C LEU A 145 -19.32 9.70 13.32
N LEU A 146 -18.79 9.48 14.52
CA LEU A 146 -19.56 9.52 15.76
C LEU A 146 -20.09 10.93 16.04
N PHE A 147 -19.29 11.95 15.73
CA PHE A 147 -19.70 13.35 15.90
C PHE A 147 -20.86 13.73 14.96
N SER A 148 -20.76 13.42 13.66
CA SER A 148 -21.84 13.71 12.72
C SER A 148 -23.10 12.91 13.02
N LEU A 149 -22.97 11.65 13.45
CA LEU A 149 -24.12 10.87 13.93
C LEU A 149 -24.80 11.56 15.12
N ALA A 150 -24.03 11.97 16.14
CA ALA A 150 -24.57 12.69 17.29
C ALA A 150 -25.26 14.01 16.90
N VAL A 151 -24.69 14.75 15.94
CA VAL A 151 -25.29 15.98 15.41
C VAL A 151 -26.61 15.66 14.71
N CYS A 152 -26.67 14.67 13.81
CA CYS A 152 -27.91 14.27 13.14
C CYS A 152 -28.99 13.85 14.14
N LEU A 153 -28.62 13.08 15.17
CA LEU A 153 -29.52 12.69 16.25
C LEU A 153 -30.06 13.89 17.01
N SER A 154 -29.19 14.83 17.38
CA SER A 154 -29.59 16.04 18.10
C SER A 154 -30.52 16.90 17.26
N LEU A 155 -30.23 17.05 15.97
CA LEU A 155 -31.05 17.81 15.02
C LEU A 155 -32.40 17.14 14.82
N ALA A 156 -32.45 15.81 14.69
CA ALA A 156 -33.71 15.07 14.60
C ALA A 156 -34.58 15.29 15.85
N MET A 157 -33.99 15.22 17.04
CA MET A 157 -34.70 15.51 18.30
C MET A 157 -35.19 16.96 18.37
N LEU A 158 -34.37 17.94 17.97
CA LEU A 158 -34.73 19.35 17.90
C LEU A 158 -35.86 19.62 16.90
N CYS A 159 -35.78 19.05 15.69
CA CYS A 159 -36.79 19.19 14.64
C CYS A 159 -38.12 18.52 15.02
N CYS A 160 -38.07 17.38 15.71
CA CYS A 160 -39.27 16.73 16.25
C CYS A 160 -39.84 17.43 17.50
N SER A 161 -39.07 18.32 18.12
CA SER A 161 -39.49 19.18 19.22
C SER A 161 -40.08 20.48 18.66
N MET A 162 -41.33 20.41 18.19
CA MET A 162 -42.08 21.64 17.92
C MET A 162 -42.33 22.40 19.24
N ARG A 163 -42.47 23.73 19.11
CA ARG A 163 -42.66 24.71 20.20
C ARG A 163 -43.90 24.46 21.10
N ASP A 164 -44.77 23.53 20.71
CA ASP A 164 -45.99 23.14 21.43
C ASP A 164 -45.93 21.66 21.88
N CYS A 165 -45.50 21.45 23.14
CA CYS A 165 -45.28 20.12 23.75
C CYS A 165 -46.53 19.22 23.86
N VAL A 166 -47.74 19.73 23.59
CA VAL A 166 -49.01 19.00 23.77
C VAL A 166 -49.40 18.21 22.51
N ARG A 167 -48.90 18.60 21.32
CA ARG A 167 -49.26 17.97 20.03
C ARG A 167 -48.13 17.15 19.42
N THR A 168 -46.91 17.31 19.91
CA THR A 168 -45.74 16.54 19.48
C THR A 168 -45.75 15.14 20.10
N LYS A 169 -45.51 14.11 19.27
CA LYS A 169 -45.23 12.75 19.71
C LYS A 169 -43.73 12.46 19.57
N PRO A 170 -42.86 13.05 20.41
CA PRO A 170 -41.41 12.87 20.31
C PRO A 170 -40.99 11.39 20.39
N TRP A 171 -41.80 10.57 21.07
CA TRP A 171 -41.62 9.12 21.10
C TRP A 171 -41.71 8.43 19.73
N LEU A 172 -42.49 8.96 18.77
CA LEU A 172 -42.53 8.39 17.42
C LEU A 172 -41.20 8.62 16.68
N GLY A 173 -40.59 9.80 16.85
CA GLY A 173 -39.27 10.10 16.28
C GLY A 173 -38.17 9.23 16.89
N LEU A 174 -38.21 9.03 18.21
CA LEU A 174 -37.27 8.12 18.88
C LEU A 174 -37.46 6.66 18.45
N LEU A 175 -38.71 6.19 18.35
CA LEU A 175 -39.00 4.84 17.86
C LEU A 175 -38.52 4.64 16.42
N ALA A 176 -38.73 5.64 15.55
CA ALA A 176 -38.21 5.61 14.18
C ALA A 176 -36.69 5.49 14.17
N LEU A 177 -36.00 6.28 15.00
CA LEU A 177 -34.55 6.21 15.12
C LEU A 177 -34.06 4.83 15.58
N VAL A 178 -34.68 4.28 16.63
CA VAL A 178 -34.36 2.94 17.14
C VAL A 178 -34.57 1.90 16.03
N THR A 179 -35.67 1.96 15.29
CA THR A 179 -35.94 1.01 14.20
C THR A 179 -34.91 1.07 13.08
N VAL A 180 -34.48 2.26 12.66
CA VAL A 180 -33.44 2.43 11.62
C VAL A 180 -32.08 1.93 12.11
N SER A 181 -31.71 2.22 13.36
CA SER A 181 -30.47 1.70 13.94
C SER A 181 -30.47 0.17 14.06
N LEU A 182 -31.60 -0.43 14.44
CA LEU A 182 -31.73 -1.87 14.56
C LEU A 182 -31.71 -2.56 13.18
N ALA A 183 -32.35 -1.95 12.18
CA ALA A 183 -32.34 -2.43 10.80
C ALA A 183 -30.93 -2.41 10.18
N THR A 184 -30.16 -1.34 10.41
CA THR A 184 -28.77 -1.22 9.92
C THR A 184 -27.85 -2.23 10.62
N LEU A 185 -27.95 -2.39 11.95
CA LEU A 185 -27.24 -3.43 12.70
C LEU A 185 -27.58 -4.85 12.20
N THR A 186 -28.87 -5.12 11.95
CA THR A 186 -29.32 -6.43 11.46
C THR A 186 -28.80 -6.70 10.06
N SER A 187 -28.85 -5.72 9.16
CA SER A 187 -28.30 -5.82 7.81
C SER A 187 -26.78 -6.07 7.83
N ALA A 188 -26.04 -5.36 8.67
CA ALA A 188 -24.61 -5.57 8.86
C ALA A 188 -24.29 -6.97 9.41
N GLY A 189 -25.11 -7.47 10.35
CA GLY A 189 -24.99 -8.83 10.89
C GLY A 189 -25.22 -9.91 9.83
N ILE A 190 -26.28 -9.78 9.03
CA ILE A 190 -26.56 -10.69 7.91
C ILE A 190 -25.39 -10.68 6.92
N PHE A 191 -24.89 -9.50 6.55
CA PHE A 191 -23.76 -9.38 5.62
C PHE A 191 -22.49 -10.08 6.15
N ASN A 192 -22.19 -9.93 7.44
CA ASN A 192 -21.06 -10.61 8.09
C ASN A 192 -21.25 -12.14 8.09
N LEU A 193 -22.46 -12.63 8.40
CA LEU A 193 -22.78 -14.06 8.39
C LEU A 193 -22.66 -14.68 6.99
N THR A 194 -22.96 -13.92 5.94
CA THR A 194 -22.77 -14.37 4.54
C THR A 194 -21.31 -14.36 4.07
N GLY A 195 -20.35 -14.05 4.95
CA GLY A 195 -18.92 -13.99 4.61
C GLY A 195 -18.55 -12.74 3.81
N GLY A 196 -19.39 -11.71 3.82
CA GLY A 196 -19.12 -10.45 3.14
C GLY A 196 -17.90 -9.74 3.75
N LYS A 197 -16.95 -9.34 2.90
CA LYS A 197 -15.78 -8.57 3.34
C LYS A 197 -16.16 -7.12 3.60
N TYR A 198 -15.82 -6.60 4.77
CA TYR A 198 -16.07 -5.21 5.12
C TYR A 198 -15.19 -4.27 4.28
N ASN A 199 -15.81 -3.44 3.44
CA ASN A 199 -15.16 -2.39 2.66
C ASN A 199 -15.34 -1.02 3.35
N SER A 200 -14.39 -0.10 3.17
CA SER A 200 -14.45 1.24 3.76
C SER A 200 -15.66 2.06 3.27
N THR A 201 -16.25 1.73 2.12
CA THR A 201 -17.52 2.32 1.65
C THR A 201 -18.66 2.13 2.65
N TYR A 202 -18.62 1.09 3.49
CA TYR A 202 -19.63 0.85 4.52
C TYR A 202 -19.64 1.88 5.65
N LEU A 203 -18.56 2.67 5.82
CA LEU A 203 -18.54 3.80 6.76
C LEU A 203 -19.58 4.87 6.41
N GLY A 204 -20.00 4.95 5.13
CA GLY A 204 -20.99 5.94 4.69
C GLY A 204 -22.45 5.53 4.89
N ILE A 205 -22.75 4.22 5.05
CA ILE A 205 -24.13 3.72 5.11
C ILE A 205 -24.96 4.34 6.23
N PRO A 206 -24.44 4.51 7.47
CA PRO A 206 -25.21 5.14 8.53
C PRO A 206 -25.70 6.54 8.18
N PHE A 207 -24.96 7.33 7.38
CA PHE A 207 -25.39 8.68 6.96
C PHE A 207 -26.43 8.69 5.86
N VAL A 208 -26.49 7.65 5.03
CA VAL A 208 -27.50 7.56 3.97
C VAL A 208 -28.84 7.10 4.55
N MET A 209 -28.79 6.34 5.65
CA MET A 209 -29.97 5.77 6.30
C MET A 209 -30.60 6.68 7.37
N LEU A 210 -29.82 7.61 7.95
CA LEU A 210 -30.24 8.61 8.94
C LEU A 210 -30.59 9.94 8.29
#